data_AF-B2WA02-F1
#
_entry.id   AF-B2WA02-F1
#
_cell.length_a   1.000
_cell.length_b   1.000
_cell.length_c   1.000
_cell.angle_alpha   90.00
_cell.angle_beta   90.00
_cell.angle_gamma   90.00
#
_symmetry.space_group_name_H-M   'P 1'
#
loop_
_entity.id
_entity.type
_entity.pdbx_description
1 polymer ?
#
loop_
_entity_poly.entity_id
_entity_poly.type
_entity_poly.pdbx_seq_one_letter_code
_entity_poly.pdbx_strand_id
1 'polypeptide(L)'
;MHHLDPHERPPDGIRNVYKKYQKMGLEQLNQDTEIIDITDYATASSNSNVHVVEQHAAEQLTATFRAFAGQDVVAQELDLPSSIPVYEHEDMPGLHILPTLLPPEIQSILLSRLLHRDLSNPAHLTNIHTHYNLTYPPSSSSFFTLPPTSPHPIASPLNPTIHTPLPISPLLTRKLRWTTLGGQYNWTLKRYPTTPPPPPFPTDIKALLEAVFPQTRAEAAIVNLYSPRDTLSLHRDVAEDSGRGLVSVGKCIVHEWHVAVCVAWCTPDSSRDVSGVSGKLA
;
A
#
# COMPACT_ATOMS: atom_id res chain seq x y z
N MET A 1 -5.76 13.86 23.72
CA MET A 1 -5.41 13.97 22.28
C MET A 1 -6.30 15.02 21.65
N HIS A 2 -5.75 15.98 20.90
CA HIS A 2 -6.58 16.88 20.10
C HIS A 2 -7.27 16.08 19.01
N HIS A 3 -8.59 16.24 18.86
CA HIS A 3 -9.37 15.59 17.80
C HIS A 3 -8.93 16.16 16.45
N LEU A 4 -8.27 15.35 15.62
CA LEU A 4 -7.83 15.76 14.28
C LEU A 4 -8.99 15.63 13.30
N ASP A 5 -9.24 16.65 12.49
CA ASP A 5 -10.31 16.63 11.49
C ASP A 5 -9.83 16.00 10.16
N PRO A 6 -10.42 14.89 9.69
CA PRO A 6 -10.09 14.29 8.39
C PRO A 6 -10.44 15.17 7.17
N HIS A 7 -11.16 16.27 7.37
CA HIS A 7 -11.52 17.26 6.35
C HIS A 7 -10.69 18.54 6.44
N GLU A 8 -9.74 18.61 7.37
CA GLU A 8 -8.85 19.76 7.53
C GLU A 8 -8.07 20.05 6.25
N ARG A 9 -8.08 21.31 5.80
CA ARG A 9 -7.37 21.72 4.59
C ARG A 9 -5.84 21.66 4.84
N PRO A 10 -5.05 21.07 3.94
CA PRO A 10 -3.59 21.06 4.09
C PRO A 10 -3.01 22.48 4.10
N PRO A 11 -1.92 22.72 4.86
CA PRO A 11 -1.20 24.00 4.84
C PRO A 11 -0.79 24.42 3.43
N ASP A 12 -0.83 25.73 3.14
CA ASP A 12 -0.57 26.22 1.79
C ASP A 12 0.86 25.94 1.30
N GLY A 13 1.85 25.91 2.20
CA GLY A 13 3.22 25.48 1.86
C GLY A 13 3.26 24.07 1.28
N ILE A 14 2.63 23.10 1.94
CA ILE A 14 2.55 21.70 1.48
C ILE A 14 1.78 21.63 0.16
N ARG A 15 0.70 22.39 0.00
CA ARG A 15 -0.07 22.44 -1.25
C ARG A 15 0.74 23.00 -2.41
N ASN A 16 1.62 23.95 -2.16
CA ASN A 16 2.50 24.52 -3.19
C ASN A 16 3.56 23.51 -3.62
N VAL A 17 4.17 22.79 -2.67
CA VAL A 17 5.11 21.69 -2.96
C VAL A 17 4.42 20.59 -3.79
N TYR A 18 3.23 20.15 -3.39
CA TYR A 18 2.44 19.18 -4.16
C TYR A 18 2.20 19.65 -5.60
N LYS A 19 1.79 20.91 -5.79
CA LYS A 19 1.55 21.48 -7.13
C LYS A 19 2.84 21.64 -7.95
N LYS A 20 3.98 21.91 -7.31
CA LYS A 20 5.30 21.96 -7.96
C LYS A 20 5.59 20.61 -8.60
N TYR A 21 5.58 19.53 -7.83
CA TYR A 21 5.94 18.19 -8.33
C TYR A 21 4.89 17.58 -9.25
N GLN A 22 3.60 17.86 -9.04
CA GLN A 22 2.54 17.40 -9.94
C GLN A 22 2.71 17.92 -11.39
N LYS A 23 3.33 19.09 -11.56
CA LYS A 23 3.51 19.75 -12.87
C LYS A 23 4.91 19.57 -13.45
N MET A 24 5.84 19.04 -12.67
CA MET A 24 7.24 18.94 -13.06
C MET A 24 7.45 17.84 -14.11
N GLY A 25 8.24 18.11 -15.13
CA GLY A 25 8.62 17.12 -16.15
C GLY A 25 9.72 16.17 -15.66
N LEU A 26 9.86 15.01 -16.32
CA LEU A 26 10.84 13.98 -15.93
C LEU A 26 12.29 14.48 -15.93
N GLU A 27 12.70 15.26 -16.93
CA GLU A 27 14.06 15.80 -17.00
C GLU A 27 14.38 16.74 -15.82
N GLN A 28 13.40 17.55 -15.42
CA GLN A 28 13.53 18.46 -14.27
C GLN A 28 13.55 17.68 -12.95
N LEU A 29 12.72 16.63 -12.83
CA LEU A 29 12.71 15.75 -11.65
C LEU A 29 14.07 15.09 -11.44
N ASN A 30 14.71 14.58 -12.50
CA ASN A 30 16.01 13.93 -12.43
C ASN A 30 17.16 14.88 -12.03
N GLN A 31 16.93 16.20 -12.09
CA GLN A 31 17.91 17.22 -11.74
C GLN A 31 17.56 17.95 -10.43
N ASP A 32 16.41 17.64 -9.80
CA ASP A 32 15.95 18.34 -8.61
C ASP A 32 16.70 17.82 -7.37
N THR A 33 17.59 18.65 -6.86
CA THR A 33 18.39 18.39 -5.66
C THR A 33 17.59 18.40 -4.35
N GLU A 34 16.33 18.87 -4.35
CA GLU A 34 15.44 18.79 -3.19
C GLU A 34 14.84 17.38 -3.00
N ILE A 35 14.89 16.52 -4.03
CA ILE A 35 14.44 15.13 -3.93
C ILE A 35 15.55 14.29 -3.32
N ILE A 36 15.26 13.68 -2.17
CA ILE A 36 16.19 12.80 -1.48
C ILE A 36 16.06 11.39 -2.06
N ASP A 37 17.16 10.87 -2.63
CA ASP A 37 17.27 9.47 -3.02
C ASP A 37 17.99 8.67 -1.92
N ILE A 38 17.26 7.76 -1.29
CA ILE A 38 17.71 6.95 -0.14
C ILE A 38 18.07 5.52 -0.60
N THR A 39 18.06 5.24 -1.91
CA THR A 39 18.41 3.92 -2.44
C THR A 39 19.92 3.64 -2.44
N ASP A 40 20.74 4.68 -2.43
CA ASP A 40 22.20 4.59 -2.27
C ASP A 40 22.62 5.22 -0.94
N TYR A 41 23.34 4.45 -0.11
CA TYR A 41 23.89 4.93 1.16
C TYR A 41 24.78 6.16 0.97
N ALA A 42 25.53 6.25 -0.14
CA ALA A 42 26.37 7.40 -0.43
C ALA A 42 25.55 8.68 -0.63
N THR A 43 24.41 8.56 -1.32
CA THR A 43 23.48 9.68 -1.54
C THR A 43 22.73 10.04 -0.25
N ALA A 44 22.23 9.06 0.50
CA ALA A 44 21.60 9.29 1.79
C ALA A 44 22.54 10.00 2.78
N SER A 45 23.81 9.59 2.83
CA SER A 45 24.84 10.18 3.71
C SER A 45 25.26 11.59 3.31
N SER A 46 24.97 12.01 2.07
CA SER A 46 25.28 13.37 1.60
C SER A 46 24.27 14.42 2.07
N ASN A 47 23.09 13.99 2.51
CA ASN A 47 22.07 14.86 3.07
C ASN A 47 22.23 14.95 4.59
N SER A 48 22.51 16.15 5.11
CA SER A 48 22.70 16.35 6.55
C SER A 48 21.46 16.07 7.39
N ASN A 49 20.27 16.09 6.78
CA ASN A 49 19.00 16.01 7.50
C ASN A 49 18.43 14.59 7.54
N VAL A 50 19.14 13.59 6.99
CA VAL A 50 18.74 12.18 7.00
C VAL A 50 19.81 11.38 7.73
N HIS A 51 19.41 10.62 8.75
CA HIS A 51 20.34 9.83 9.56
C HIS A 51 19.82 8.41 9.78
N VAL A 52 20.75 7.49 10.01
CA VAL A 52 20.41 6.10 10.35
C VAL A 52 20.06 6.02 11.82
N VAL A 53 18.85 5.59 12.13
CA VAL A 53 18.34 5.42 13.52
C VAL A 53 18.42 3.98 14.00
N GLU A 54 18.36 3.02 13.09
CA GLU A 54 18.38 1.59 13.38
C GLU A 54 18.97 0.80 12.20
N GLN A 55 19.41 -0.44 12.47
CA GLN A 55 19.84 -1.39 11.45
C GLN A 55 19.22 -2.76 11.70
N HIS A 56 18.48 -3.28 10.73
CA HIS A 56 17.88 -4.60 10.81
C HIS A 56 18.86 -5.66 10.30
N ALA A 57 19.12 -6.69 11.12
CA ALA A 57 19.94 -7.82 10.72
C ALA A 57 19.20 -8.68 9.68
N ALA A 58 19.81 -8.90 8.52
CA ALA A 58 19.17 -9.65 7.44
C ALA A 58 18.88 -11.11 7.80
N GLU A 59 19.65 -11.70 8.72
CA GLU A 59 19.40 -13.06 9.21
C GLU A 59 18.00 -13.21 9.81
N GLN A 60 17.54 -12.21 10.57
CA GLN A 60 16.21 -12.21 11.20
C GLN A 60 15.10 -12.12 10.16
N LEU A 61 15.29 -11.28 9.14
CA LEU A 61 14.33 -11.09 8.05
C LEU A 61 14.31 -12.29 7.09
N THR A 62 15.43 -12.98 6.92
CA THR A 62 15.56 -14.15 6.04
C THR A 62 14.58 -15.25 6.43
N ALA A 63 14.46 -15.56 7.72
CA ALA A 63 13.53 -16.58 8.21
C ALA A 63 12.07 -16.20 7.90
N THR A 64 11.73 -14.94 8.14
CA THR A 64 10.40 -14.36 7.83
C THR A 64 10.08 -14.45 6.34
N PHE A 65 11.01 -14.07 5.48
CA PHE A 65 10.83 -14.10 4.03
C PHE A 65 10.71 -15.52 3.48
N ARG A 66 11.50 -16.46 3.99
CA ARG A 66 11.36 -17.89 3.66
C ARG A 66 10.01 -18.44 4.10
N ALA A 67 9.55 -18.10 5.30
CA ALA A 67 8.25 -18.52 5.79
C ALA A 67 7.10 -17.95 4.94
N PHE A 68 7.19 -16.67 4.53
CA PHE A 68 6.22 -16.05 3.65
C PHE A 68 6.22 -16.69 2.26
N ALA A 69 7.39 -16.96 1.68
CA ALA A 69 7.54 -17.60 0.38
C ALA A 69 7.01 -19.05 0.37
N GLY A 70 7.21 -19.81 1.45
CA GLY A 70 6.77 -21.19 1.53
C GLY A 70 7.41 -22.06 0.43
N GLN A 71 6.58 -22.73 -0.37
CA GLN A 71 7.03 -23.58 -1.48
C GLN A 71 7.27 -22.79 -2.79
N ASP A 72 6.94 -21.50 -2.82
CA ASP A 72 7.03 -20.67 -4.03
C ASP A 72 8.48 -20.31 -4.40
N VAL A 73 9.47 -20.66 -3.57
CA VAL A 73 10.90 -20.35 -3.78
C VAL A 73 11.74 -21.62 -3.72
N VAL A 74 12.49 -21.87 -4.80
CA VAL A 74 13.61 -22.82 -4.80
C VAL A 74 14.70 -22.22 -3.90
N ALA A 75 15.24 -23.00 -2.97
CA ALA A 75 16.11 -22.58 -1.86
C ALA A 75 17.42 -21.82 -2.21
N GLN A 76 17.60 -21.33 -3.43
CA GLN A 76 18.70 -20.45 -3.83
C GLN A 76 18.47 -19.03 -3.32
N GLU A 77 19.10 -18.78 -2.17
CA GLU A 77 19.59 -17.51 -1.63
C GLU A 77 18.80 -16.26 -2.05
N LEU A 78 17.86 -15.85 -1.18
CA LEU A 78 17.40 -14.46 -1.16
C LEU A 78 18.63 -13.56 -1.07
N ASP A 79 18.90 -12.77 -2.11
CA ASP A 79 20.01 -11.82 -2.14
C ASP A 79 19.67 -10.65 -1.20
N LEU A 80 20.08 -10.80 0.05
CA LEU A 80 19.86 -9.82 1.11
C LEU A 80 21.18 -9.16 1.47
N PRO A 81 21.23 -7.82 1.61
CA PRO A 81 22.39 -7.16 2.20
C PRO A 81 22.57 -7.67 3.64
N SER A 82 23.77 -7.60 4.20
CA SER A 82 24.03 -8.08 5.58
C SER A 82 23.23 -7.31 6.65
N SER A 83 22.88 -6.06 6.35
CA SER A 83 22.11 -5.17 7.22
C SER A 83 21.25 -4.24 6.36
N ILE A 84 20.05 -3.94 6.84
CA ILE A 84 19.14 -2.98 6.20
C ILE A 84 19.04 -1.74 7.10
N PRO A 85 19.53 -0.58 6.65
CA PRO A 85 19.45 0.66 7.43
C PRO A 85 18.01 1.16 7.50
N VAL A 86 17.66 1.71 8.65
CA VAL A 86 16.43 2.46 8.89
C VAL A 86 16.81 3.93 8.98
N TYR A 87 16.30 4.74 8.05
CA TYR A 87 16.56 6.17 8.00
C TYR A 87 15.41 6.96 8.62
N GLU A 88 15.75 8.09 9.22
CA GLU A 88 14.80 9.10 9.69
C GLU A 88 15.25 10.49 9.22
N HIS A 89 14.29 11.36 8.93
CA HIS A 89 14.54 12.76 8.60
C HIS A 89 14.40 13.63 9.86
N GLU A 90 15.32 14.56 10.09
CA GLU A 90 15.38 15.40 11.30
C GLU A 90 14.08 16.17 11.57
N ASP A 91 13.48 16.75 10.53
CA ASP A 91 12.21 17.48 10.63
C ASP A 91 10.95 16.60 10.72
N MET A 92 11.09 15.27 10.60
CA MET A 92 9.98 14.31 10.61
C MET A 92 10.24 13.14 11.56
N PRO A 93 10.39 13.39 12.88
CA PRO A 93 10.61 12.32 13.84
C PRO A 93 9.45 11.31 13.83
N GLY A 94 9.78 10.02 13.81
CA GLY A 94 8.86 8.90 13.68
C GLY A 94 8.59 8.46 12.24
N LEU A 95 9.13 9.13 11.22
CA LEU A 95 9.09 8.65 9.83
C LEU A 95 10.31 7.76 9.55
N HIS A 96 10.11 6.45 9.62
CA HIS A 96 11.13 5.47 9.30
C HIS A 96 11.08 5.05 7.83
N ILE A 97 12.22 5.14 7.13
CA ILE A 97 12.37 4.77 5.72
C ILE A 97 13.34 3.60 5.61
N LEU A 98 12.86 2.48 5.06
CA LEU A 98 13.65 1.26 4.86
C LEU A 98 13.75 0.98 3.35
N PRO A 99 14.80 1.47 2.67
CA PRO A 99 14.97 1.19 1.24
C PRO A 99 15.18 -0.31 1.02
N THR A 100 14.67 -0.81 -0.10
CA THR A 100 14.91 -2.18 -0.59
C THR A 100 14.65 -3.31 0.43
N LEU A 101 13.76 -3.08 1.40
CA LEU A 101 13.46 -4.02 2.49
C LEU A 101 13.02 -5.41 2.02
N LEU A 102 12.18 -5.46 0.97
CA LEU A 102 11.65 -6.72 0.43
C LEU A 102 12.52 -7.17 -0.76
N PRO A 103 13.07 -8.39 -0.76
CA PRO A 103 13.75 -8.96 -1.93
C PRO A 103 12.83 -9.04 -3.16
N PRO A 104 13.37 -8.98 -4.39
CA PRO A 104 12.58 -9.07 -5.63
C PRO A 104 11.60 -10.25 -5.69
N GLU A 105 12.01 -11.41 -5.18
CA GLU A 105 11.19 -12.63 -5.11
C GLU A 105 10.00 -12.42 -4.18
N ILE A 106 10.25 -11.90 -2.97
CA ILE A 106 9.22 -11.61 -1.97
C ILE A 106 8.25 -10.54 -2.48
N GLN A 107 8.76 -9.51 -3.15
CA GLN A 107 7.92 -8.52 -3.80
C GLN A 107 6.99 -9.16 -4.84
N SER A 108 7.50 -10.10 -5.65
CA SER A 108 6.71 -10.76 -6.71
C SER A 108 5.65 -11.69 -6.13
N ILE A 109 5.98 -12.43 -5.07
CA ILE A 109 5.03 -13.28 -4.33
C ILE A 109 3.94 -12.44 -3.68
N LEU A 110 4.31 -11.34 -3.02
CA LEU A 110 3.35 -10.41 -2.41
C LEU A 110 2.40 -9.84 -3.46
N LEU A 111 2.92 -9.32 -4.57
CA LEU A 111 2.11 -8.83 -5.68
C LEU A 111 1.18 -9.89 -6.25
N SER A 112 1.70 -11.11 -6.45
CA SER A 112 0.91 -12.22 -6.96
C SER A 112 -0.29 -12.51 -6.05
N ARG A 113 -0.06 -12.58 -4.74
CA ARG A 113 -1.12 -12.82 -3.74
C ARG A 113 -2.13 -11.68 -3.72
N LEU A 114 -1.66 -10.42 -3.70
CA LEU A 114 -2.54 -9.25 -3.71
C LEU A 114 -3.43 -9.19 -4.95
N LEU A 115 -2.86 -9.37 -6.14
CA LEU A 115 -3.56 -9.18 -7.42
C LEU A 115 -4.34 -10.42 -7.86
N HIS A 116 -3.79 -11.61 -7.66
CA HIS A 116 -4.44 -12.83 -8.16
C HIS A 116 -5.41 -13.43 -7.14
N ARG A 117 -5.00 -13.52 -5.86
CA ARG A 117 -5.79 -14.14 -4.79
C ARG A 117 -6.71 -13.13 -4.11
N ASP A 118 -6.14 -12.07 -3.53
CA ASP A 118 -6.87 -11.20 -2.60
C ASP A 118 -7.83 -10.25 -3.30
N LEU A 119 -7.46 -9.70 -4.46
CA LEU A 119 -8.36 -8.88 -5.29
C LEU A 119 -9.58 -9.67 -5.79
N SER A 120 -9.42 -10.98 -6.03
CA SER A 120 -10.49 -11.87 -6.51
C SER A 120 -11.33 -12.46 -5.38
N ASN A 121 -11.14 -12.00 -4.13
CA ASN A 121 -11.94 -12.40 -2.99
C ASN A 121 -13.13 -11.44 -2.81
N PRO A 122 -14.39 -11.92 -2.86
CA PRO A 122 -15.57 -11.07 -2.69
C PRO A 122 -15.72 -10.45 -1.29
N ALA A 123 -14.96 -10.93 -0.30
CA ALA A 123 -14.92 -10.32 1.02
C ALA A 123 -14.19 -8.96 1.05
N HIS A 124 -13.34 -8.69 0.05
CA HIS A 124 -12.54 -7.47 -0.05
C HIS A 124 -13.21 -6.46 -0.98
N LEU A 125 -13.49 -5.26 -0.47
CA LEU A 125 -14.06 -4.18 -1.27
C LEU A 125 -13.00 -3.50 -2.12
N THR A 126 -13.46 -3.04 -3.28
CA THR A 126 -12.70 -2.25 -4.25
C THR A 126 -13.45 -0.99 -4.61
N ASN A 127 -12.77 -0.04 -5.27
CA ASN A 127 -13.43 1.17 -5.77
C ASN A 127 -14.57 0.89 -6.76
N ILE A 128 -14.59 -0.28 -7.39
CA ILE A 128 -15.63 -0.66 -8.35
C ILE A 128 -16.99 -0.88 -7.66
N HIS A 129 -16.99 -1.36 -6.41
CA HIS A 129 -18.21 -1.64 -5.63
C HIS A 129 -19.05 -0.39 -5.33
N THR A 130 -18.46 0.80 -5.45
CA THR A 130 -19.18 2.07 -5.28
C THR A 130 -20.29 2.27 -6.32
N HIS A 131 -20.13 1.67 -7.50
CA HIS A 131 -20.99 1.92 -8.66
C HIS A 131 -21.42 0.65 -9.40
N TYR A 132 -20.88 -0.52 -9.05
CA TYR A 132 -21.15 -1.78 -9.74
C TYR A 132 -21.27 -2.95 -8.77
N ASN A 133 -22.07 -3.94 -9.17
CA ASN A 133 -22.01 -5.30 -8.64
C ASN A 133 -21.01 -6.12 -9.46
N LEU A 134 -20.08 -6.80 -8.80
CA LEU A 134 -19.07 -7.66 -9.43
C LEU A 134 -19.49 -9.13 -9.48
N THR A 135 -19.27 -9.74 -10.63
CA THR A 135 -19.31 -11.20 -10.81
C THR A 135 -17.90 -11.74 -10.61
N TYR A 136 -17.70 -12.50 -9.55
CA TYR A 136 -16.42 -13.10 -9.22
C TYR A 136 -16.22 -14.44 -9.93
N PRO A 137 -14.97 -14.79 -10.29
CA PRO A 137 -14.67 -16.10 -10.85
C PRO A 137 -14.91 -17.22 -9.80
N PRO A 138 -15.03 -18.49 -10.21
CA PRO A 138 -15.27 -19.61 -9.30
C PRO A 138 -14.27 -19.66 -8.15
N SER A 139 -14.74 -20.04 -6.95
CA SER A 139 -13.99 -19.98 -5.69
C SER A 139 -12.54 -20.43 -5.85
N SER A 140 -11.60 -19.54 -5.46
CA SER A 140 -10.13 -19.62 -5.58
C SER A 140 -9.52 -19.27 -6.94
N SER A 141 -10.31 -18.96 -7.97
CA SER A 141 -9.79 -18.49 -9.26
C SER A 141 -9.49 -16.99 -9.23
N SER A 142 -8.54 -16.56 -10.07
CA SER A 142 -8.17 -15.16 -10.21
C SER A 142 -8.98 -14.46 -11.28
N PHE A 143 -9.25 -13.15 -11.13
CA PHE A 143 -9.74 -12.32 -12.24
C PHE A 143 -8.85 -12.40 -13.49
N PHE A 144 -7.55 -12.68 -13.32
CA PHE A 144 -6.58 -12.83 -14.40
C PHE A 144 -6.68 -14.18 -15.14
N THR A 145 -7.51 -15.13 -14.68
CA THR A 145 -7.81 -16.35 -15.45
C THR A 145 -8.89 -16.12 -16.50
N LEU A 146 -9.62 -15.00 -16.43
CA LEU A 146 -10.64 -14.65 -17.41
C LEU A 146 -9.98 -14.15 -18.70
N PRO A 147 -10.45 -14.58 -19.89
CA PRO A 147 -9.90 -14.11 -21.15
C PRO A 147 -10.01 -12.58 -21.26
N PRO A 148 -8.91 -11.84 -21.53
CA PRO A 148 -8.93 -10.38 -21.57
C PRO A 148 -9.80 -9.84 -22.73
N THR A 149 -10.02 -10.66 -23.76
CA THR A 149 -10.88 -10.36 -24.91
C THR A 149 -12.35 -10.74 -24.69
N SER A 150 -12.70 -11.31 -23.54
CA SER A 150 -14.09 -11.69 -23.24
C SER A 150 -14.97 -10.44 -23.27
N PRO A 151 -16.00 -10.39 -24.14
CA PRO A 151 -16.91 -9.26 -24.18
C PRO A 151 -17.92 -9.30 -23.03
N HIS A 152 -17.98 -10.40 -22.27
CA HIS A 152 -18.94 -10.57 -21.19
C HIS A 152 -18.61 -9.64 -20.02
N PRO A 153 -19.52 -8.72 -19.65
CA PRO A 153 -19.31 -7.85 -18.51
C PRO A 153 -19.19 -8.64 -17.22
N ILE A 154 -18.21 -8.28 -16.39
CA ILE A 154 -18.05 -8.81 -15.04
C ILE A 154 -18.50 -7.79 -13.98
N ALA A 155 -18.74 -6.54 -14.37
CA ALA A 155 -19.29 -5.52 -13.50
C ALA A 155 -20.60 -4.99 -14.07
N SER A 156 -21.68 -5.17 -13.33
CA SER A 156 -23.01 -4.68 -13.67
C SER A 156 -23.29 -3.39 -12.89
N PRO A 157 -23.67 -2.28 -13.54
CA PRO A 157 -23.84 -1.00 -12.87
C PRO A 157 -25.01 -1.03 -11.87
N LEU A 158 -24.83 -0.44 -10.70
CA LEU A 158 -25.91 -0.22 -9.73
C LEU A 158 -26.97 0.73 -10.29
N ASN A 159 -26.55 1.68 -11.13
CA ASN A 159 -27.43 2.54 -11.89
C ASN A 159 -27.06 2.51 -13.39
N PRO A 160 -27.79 1.74 -14.22
CA PRO A 160 -27.49 1.57 -15.64
C PRO A 160 -27.75 2.83 -16.49
N THR A 161 -28.40 3.86 -15.95
CA THR A 161 -28.60 5.15 -16.65
C THR A 161 -27.36 6.05 -16.58
N ILE A 162 -26.48 5.82 -15.60
CA ILE A 162 -25.26 6.61 -15.37
C ILE A 162 -24.02 5.85 -15.86
N HIS A 163 -24.01 4.54 -15.72
CA HIS A 163 -22.83 3.69 -15.95
C HIS A 163 -23.12 2.55 -16.91
N THR A 164 -22.13 2.23 -17.75
CA THR A 164 -22.19 1.09 -18.69
C THR A 164 -21.56 -0.15 -18.07
N PRO A 165 -22.07 -1.37 -18.32
CA PRO A 165 -21.42 -2.61 -17.89
C PRO A 165 -19.95 -2.68 -18.32
N LEU A 166 -19.09 -3.24 -17.48
CA LEU A 166 -17.64 -3.31 -17.72
C LEU A 166 -17.17 -4.76 -17.90
N PRO A 167 -16.48 -5.08 -19.02
CA PRO A 167 -15.72 -6.32 -19.15
C PRO A 167 -14.41 -6.27 -18.36
N ILE A 168 -13.76 -7.43 -18.21
CA ILE A 168 -12.60 -7.61 -17.32
C ILE A 168 -11.40 -6.71 -17.65
N SER A 169 -11.03 -6.59 -18.93
CA SER A 169 -9.85 -5.82 -19.34
C SER A 169 -9.94 -4.33 -18.96
N PRO A 170 -10.98 -3.55 -19.34
CA PRO A 170 -11.08 -2.16 -18.92
C PRO A 170 -11.30 -2.01 -17.41
N LEU A 171 -11.90 -3.00 -16.74
CA LEU A 171 -12.00 -3.00 -15.29
C LEU A 171 -10.62 -2.99 -14.64
N LEU A 172 -9.78 -3.99 -14.95
CA LEU A 172 -8.46 -4.15 -14.32
C LEU A 172 -7.48 -3.03 -14.72
N THR A 173 -7.52 -2.61 -15.99
CA THR A 173 -6.46 -1.74 -16.56
C THR A 173 -6.77 -0.26 -16.47
N ARG A 174 -8.05 0.13 -16.33
CA ARG A 174 -8.44 1.55 -16.37
C ARG A 174 -9.31 1.98 -15.21
N LYS A 175 -10.09 1.09 -14.59
CA LYS A 175 -11.09 1.47 -13.58
C LYS A 175 -10.70 1.12 -12.16
N LEU A 176 -10.00 0.01 -11.96
CA LEU A 176 -9.55 -0.40 -10.63
C LEU A 176 -8.49 0.57 -10.09
N ARG A 177 -8.62 0.97 -8.82
CA ARG A 177 -7.72 1.93 -8.14
C ARG A 177 -7.34 1.49 -6.74
N TRP A 178 -8.23 0.80 -6.03
CA TRP A 178 -7.89 0.27 -4.72
C TRP A 178 -8.67 -1.02 -4.42
N THR A 179 -8.10 -1.84 -3.54
CA THR A 179 -8.78 -2.91 -2.81
C THR A 179 -8.44 -2.83 -1.32
N THR A 180 -9.34 -3.31 -0.46
CA THR A 180 -9.18 -3.30 1.01
C THR A 180 -9.02 -4.72 1.54
N LEU A 181 -8.07 -4.95 2.44
CA LEU A 181 -7.84 -6.22 3.11
C LEU A 181 -8.16 -6.09 4.60
N GLY A 182 -8.82 -7.07 5.20
CA GLY A 182 -9.23 -6.97 6.60
C GLY A 182 -10.26 -5.85 6.82
N GLY A 183 -9.98 -4.86 7.66
CA GLY A 183 -10.84 -3.70 7.86
C GLY A 183 -11.24 -3.00 6.56
N GLN A 184 -12.54 -2.78 6.37
CA GLN A 184 -13.11 -2.23 5.14
C GLN A 184 -13.36 -0.72 5.31
N TYR A 185 -12.45 0.11 4.81
CA TYR A 185 -12.53 1.57 4.98
C TYR A 185 -13.76 2.16 4.29
N ASN A 186 -14.58 2.92 5.03
CA ASN A 186 -15.71 3.64 4.47
C ASN A 186 -15.30 5.04 4.02
N TRP A 187 -15.13 5.23 2.72
CA TRP A 187 -14.72 6.51 2.12
C TRP A 187 -15.69 7.67 2.33
N THR A 188 -16.98 7.39 2.50
CA THR A 188 -18.00 8.43 2.74
C THR A 188 -17.95 8.93 4.18
N LEU A 189 -17.85 8.01 5.14
CA LEU A 189 -17.82 8.32 6.57
C LEU A 189 -16.39 8.54 7.11
N LYS A 190 -15.38 8.29 6.28
CA LYS A 190 -13.95 8.35 6.60
C LYS A 190 -13.57 7.60 7.87
N ARG A 191 -14.10 6.38 8.04
CA ARG A 191 -13.87 5.54 9.22
C ARG A 191 -13.96 4.05 8.88
N TYR A 192 -13.40 3.21 9.74
CA TYR A 192 -13.65 1.78 9.71
C TYR A 192 -14.99 1.46 10.40
N PRO A 193 -15.94 0.80 9.71
CA PRO A 193 -17.17 0.33 10.35
C PRO A 193 -16.89 -0.75 11.39
N THR A 194 -17.61 -0.71 12.51
CA THR A 194 -17.56 -1.75 13.56
C THR A 194 -18.59 -2.85 13.35
N THR A 195 -19.53 -2.67 12.41
CA THR A 195 -20.56 -3.65 12.09
C THR A 195 -20.90 -3.59 10.59
N PRO A 196 -20.97 -4.74 9.89
CA PRO A 196 -20.59 -6.07 10.36
C PRO A 196 -19.08 -6.17 10.70
N PRO A 197 -18.63 -7.23 11.41
CA PRO A 197 -17.21 -7.46 11.65
C PRO A 197 -16.42 -7.47 10.34
N PRO A 198 -15.18 -6.96 10.33
CA PRO A 198 -14.37 -6.97 9.13
C PRO A 198 -14.05 -8.40 8.71
N PRO A 199 -13.86 -8.66 7.39
CA PRO A 199 -13.33 -9.93 6.93
C PRO A 199 -11.94 -10.20 7.53
N PRO A 200 -11.50 -11.46 7.58
CA PRO A 200 -10.17 -11.77 8.07
C PRO A 200 -9.09 -11.17 7.17
N PHE A 201 -8.08 -10.55 7.78
CA PHE A 201 -6.88 -10.13 7.06
C PHE A 201 -6.13 -11.38 6.54
N PRO A 202 -5.59 -11.38 5.31
CA PRO A 202 -4.86 -12.54 4.77
C PRO A 202 -3.70 -12.99 5.69
N THR A 203 -3.80 -14.20 6.22
CA THR A 203 -2.96 -14.69 7.32
C THR A 203 -1.46 -14.68 7.00
N ASP A 204 -1.10 -15.00 5.78
CA ASP A 204 0.30 -15.05 5.33
C ASP A 204 0.91 -13.65 5.21
N ILE A 205 0.17 -12.69 4.66
CA ILE A 205 0.58 -11.28 4.60
C ILE A 205 0.63 -10.74 6.03
N LYS A 206 -0.36 -11.02 6.87
CA LYS A 206 -0.34 -10.64 8.29
C LYS A 206 0.93 -11.11 9.00
N ALA A 207 1.26 -12.40 8.86
CA ALA A 207 2.46 -12.97 9.49
C ALA A 207 3.76 -12.31 9.00
N LEU A 208 3.87 -12.03 7.68
CA LEU A 208 4.99 -11.27 7.13
C LEU A 208 5.09 -9.89 7.77
N LEU A 209 3.99 -9.13 7.77
CA LEU A 209 3.99 -7.74 8.23
C LEU A 209 4.28 -7.62 9.72
N GLU A 210 3.66 -8.47 10.55
CA GLU A 210 3.87 -8.46 12.00
C GLU A 210 5.26 -8.96 12.40
N ALA A 211 5.89 -9.81 11.59
CA ALA A 211 7.27 -10.24 11.82
C ALA A 211 8.30 -9.17 11.41
N VAL A 212 8.03 -8.40 10.36
CA VAL A 212 8.90 -7.29 9.92
C VAL A 212 8.70 -6.05 10.79
N PHE A 213 7.46 -5.78 11.23
CA PHE A 213 7.09 -4.60 12.00
C PHE A 213 6.34 -5.00 13.29
N PRO A 214 7.07 -5.53 14.29
CA PRO A 214 6.48 -6.15 15.49
C PRO A 214 5.68 -5.18 16.38
N GLN A 215 5.86 -3.87 16.18
CA GLN A 215 5.09 -2.84 16.91
C GLN A 215 3.69 -2.60 16.31
N THR A 216 3.39 -3.20 15.16
CA THR A 216 2.12 -3.02 14.44
C THR A 216 1.31 -4.32 14.43
N ARG A 217 0.00 -4.19 14.22
CA ARG A 217 -0.89 -5.33 13.96
C ARG A 217 -1.56 -5.16 12.62
N ALA A 218 -1.48 -6.19 11.78
CA ALA A 218 -2.11 -6.16 10.46
C ALA A 218 -3.58 -6.56 10.59
N GLU A 219 -4.44 -5.54 10.57
CA GLU A 219 -5.88 -5.65 10.79
C GLU A 219 -6.67 -5.01 9.65
N ALA A 220 -6.14 -3.95 9.04
CA ALA A 220 -6.69 -3.34 7.83
C ALA A 220 -5.58 -2.91 6.87
N ALA A 221 -5.80 -3.06 5.56
CA ALA A 221 -4.90 -2.51 4.54
C ALA A 221 -5.69 -1.93 3.37
N ILE A 222 -5.13 -0.92 2.73
CA ILE A 222 -5.56 -0.37 1.45
C ILE A 222 -4.44 -0.62 0.44
N VAL A 223 -4.73 -1.44 -0.56
CA VAL A 223 -3.85 -1.70 -1.69
C VAL A 223 -4.24 -0.74 -2.79
N ASN A 224 -3.42 0.28 -3.04
CA ASN A 224 -3.62 1.26 -4.09
C ASN A 224 -2.88 0.86 -5.36
N LEU A 225 -3.53 1.10 -6.50
CA LEU A 225 -3.04 0.82 -7.84
C LEU A 225 -3.01 2.13 -8.63
N TYR A 226 -1.82 2.50 -9.09
CA TYR A 226 -1.57 3.75 -9.80
C TYR A 226 -1.07 3.47 -11.21
N SER A 227 -1.75 4.05 -12.20
CA SER A 227 -1.26 4.17 -13.58
C SER A 227 -0.41 5.44 -13.73
N PRO A 228 0.39 5.57 -14.81
CA PRO A 228 1.08 6.81 -15.11
C PRO A 228 0.11 8.00 -15.10
N ARG A 229 0.51 9.08 -14.42
CA ARG A 229 -0.27 10.32 -14.20
C ARG A 229 -1.36 10.24 -13.14
N ASP A 230 -1.61 9.07 -12.53
CA ASP A 230 -2.43 9.04 -11.32
C ASP A 230 -1.70 9.82 -10.21
N THR A 231 -2.48 10.49 -9.36
CA THR A 231 -1.96 11.27 -8.23
C THR A 231 -2.78 10.98 -7.00
N LEU A 232 -2.11 10.88 -5.85
CA LEU A 232 -2.77 10.81 -4.56
C LEU A 232 -2.84 12.23 -3.98
N SER A 233 -4.04 12.72 -3.74
CA SER A 233 -4.23 14.05 -3.16
C SER A 233 -3.70 14.11 -1.73
N LEU A 234 -3.22 15.28 -1.31
CA LEU A 234 -2.83 15.53 0.07
C LEU A 234 -3.99 15.18 1.04
N HIS A 235 -3.71 14.29 1.99
CA HIS A 235 -4.63 13.88 3.04
C HIS A 235 -3.83 13.51 4.30
N ARG A 236 -4.55 13.22 5.37
CA ARG A 236 -3.99 12.70 6.61
C ARG A 236 -4.82 11.49 7.02
N ASP A 237 -4.15 10.42 7.43
CA ASP A 237 -4.79 9.24 8.00
C ASP A 237 -5.08 9.50 9.48
N VAL A 238 -6.37 9.48 9.82
CA VAL A 238 -6.91 9.78 11.17
C VAL A 238 -8.12 8.90 11.51
N ALA A 239 -8.33 7.84 10.74
CA ALA A 239 -9.51 6.98 10.88
C ALA A 239 -9.28 5.80 11.82
N GLU A 240 -8.02 5.56 12.15
CA GLU A 240 -7.54 4.56 13.07
C GLU A 240 -7.66 5.07 14.51
N ASP A 241 -8.20 4.24 15.39
CA ASP A 241 -8.28 4.52 16.82
C ASP A 241 -6.95 4.22 17.56
N SER A 242 -5.94 3.71 16.84
CA SER A 242 -4.64 3.30 17.37
C SER A 242 -3.58 4.38 17.18
N GLY A 243 -2.75 4.60 18.22
CA GLY A 243 -1.52 5.40 18.13
C GLY A 243 -0.31 4.64 17.56
N ARG A 244 -0.50 3.40 17.07
CA ARG A 244 0.57 2.63 16.43
C ARG A 244 0.86 3.17 15.03
N GLY A 245 2.13 3.08 14.63
CA GLY A 245 2.57 3.54 13.31
C GLY A 245 1.81 2.87 12.15
N LEU A 246 1.65 3.62 11.08
CA LEU A 246 1.17 3.14 9.78
C LEU A 246 2.37 2.71 8.95
N VAL A 247 2.25 1.59 8.25
CA VAL A 247 3.32 1.10 7.38
C VAL A 247 2.86 1.12 5.94
N SER A 248 3.73 1.61 5.06
CA SER A 248 3.52 1.65 3.62
C SER A 248 4.63 0.87 2.91
N VAL A 249 4.24 -0.05 2.04
CA VAL A 249 5.14 -0.79 1.15
C VAL A 249 4.81 -0.41 -0.28
N GLY A 250 5.76 0.25 -0.94
CA GLY A 250 5.65 0.64 -2.34
C GLY A 250 6.45 -0.26 -3.27
N LYS A 251 5.89 -0.58 -4.43
CA LYS A 251 6.64 -1.13 -5.57
C LYS A 251 6.16 -0.52 -6.88
N CYS A 252 7.10 -0.03 -7.68
CA CYS A 252 6.85 0.32 -9.06
C CYS A 252 7.11 -0.91 -9.94
N ILE A 253 6.12 -1.36 -10.72
CA ILE A 253 6.30 -2.44 -11.69
C ILE A 253 6.37 -1.82 -13.08
N VAL A 254 7.47 -2.05 -13.79
CA VAL A 254 7.64 -1.71 -15.20
C VAL A 254 7.62 -3.00 -16.02
N HIS A 255 6.44 -3.61 -16.21
CA HIS A 255 6.30 -4.78 -17.09
C HIS A 255 4.95 -4.72 -17.80
N GLU A 256 4.95 -4.36 -19.09
CA GLU A 256 3.84 -4.19 -20.07
C GLU A 256 2.59 -3.39 -19.62
N TRP A 257 2.12 -3.62 -18.40
CA TRP A 257 1.11 -2.89 -17.64
C TRP A 257 1.84 -2.01 -16.63
N HIS A 258 1.94 -0.72 -16.92
CA HIS A 258 2.57 0.26 -16.04
C HIS A 258 1.67 0.48 -14.81
N VAL A 259 1.82 -0.31 -13.76
CA VAL A 259 1.04 -0.17 -12.52
C VAL A 259 1.99 -0.16 -11.32
N ALA A 260 2.03 0.97 -10.61
CA ALA A 260 2.64 1.03 -9.30
C ALA A 260 1.64 0.54 -8.26
N VAL A 261 2.09 -0.34 -7.36
CA VAL A 261 1.28 -0.89 -6.28
C VAL A 261 1.85 -0.36 -4.97
N CYS A 262 1.03 0.38 -4.22
CA CYS A 262 1.36 0.79 -2.86
C CYS A 262 0.38 0.14 -1.90
N VAL A 263 0.90 -0.59 -0.92
CA VAL A 263 0.13 -1.23 0.14
C VAL A 263 0.37 -0.45 1.41
N ALA A 264 -0.66 0.24 1.91
CA ALA A 264 -0.64 0.84 3.23
C ALA A 264 -1.49 -0.01 4.17
N TRP A 265 -1.02 -0.25 5.40
CA TRP A 265 -1.81 -0.95 6.42
C TRP A 265 -1.69 -0.32 7.78
N CYS A 266 -2.71 -0.58 8.59
CA CYS A 266 -2.85 0.00 9.91
C CYS A 266 -3.56 -0.96 10.88
N THR A 267 -3.54 -0.56 12.16
CA THR A 267 -4.29 -1.19 13.26
C THR A 267 -5.50 -0.30 13.58
N PRO A 268 -6.74 -0.66 13.22
CA PRO A 268 -7.94 0.11 13.51
C PRO A 268 -8.53 -0.13 14.92
N ASP A 269 -7.78 -0.63 15.91
CA ASP A 269 -8.32 -1.08 17.21
C ASP A 269 -8.92 0.06 18.07
N SER A 270 -10.19 -0.12 18.45
CA SER A 270 -11.04 0.76 19.28
C SER A 270 -11.04 0.41 20.77
N SER A 271 -10.16 -0.50 21.23
CA SER A 271 -10.32 -1.13 22.55
C SER A 271 -9.22 -0.94 23.60
N ARG A 272 -8.09 -0.24 23.37
CA ARG A 272 -7.09 0.01 24.44
C ARG A 272 -6.34 1.34 24.33
N ASP A 273 -6.31 2.05 25.46
CA ASP A 273 -5.53 3.25 25.75
C ASP A 273 -4.02 2.96 25.63
N VAL A 274 -3.32 3.66 24.73
CA VAL A 274 -1.85 3.68 24.69
C VAL A 274 -1.34 5.04 24.22
N SER A 275 -0.70 5.74 25.13
CA SER A 275 0.08 6.95 24.92
C SER A 275 1.35 6.68 24.11
N GLY A 276 1.58 7.52 23.10
CA GLY A 276 2.90 7.70 22.47
C GLY A 276 3.15 6.80 21.28
N VAL A 277 2.94 7.35 20.08
CA VAL A 277 3.87 7.38 18.94
C VAL A 277 3.17 8.19 17.85
N SER A 278 3.83 9.26 17.38
CA SER A 278 3.39 10.04 16.23
C SER A 278 4.31 9.72 15.06
N GLY A 279 3.77 9.15 13.99
CA GLY A 279 4.44 9.00 12.70
C GLY A 279 3.42 9.22 11.60
N LYS A 280 3.55 10.31 10.86
CA LYS A 280 2.71 10.68 9.71
C LYS A 280 3.50 10.42 8.43
N LEU A 281 2.82 9.88 7.41
CA LEU A 281 3.36 9.53 6.10
C LEU A 281 4.13 10.68 5.41
N ALA A 282 5.14 10.27 4.63
CA ALA A 282 5.55 10.90 3.38
C ALA A 282 4.83 10.21 2.20
#